data_AF-A0A5E4HLE1-F1
#
_entry.id   AF-A0A5E4HLE1-F1
#
_cell.length_a   1.000
_cell.length_b   1.000
_cell.length_c   1.000
_cell.angle_alpha   90.00
_cell.angle_beta   90.00
_cell.angle_gamma   90.00
#
_symmetry.space_group_name_H-M   'P 1'
#
loop_
_entity.id
_entity.type
_entity.pdbx_description
1 polymer ?
#
loop_
_entity_poly.entity_id
_entity_poly.type
_entity_poly.pdbx_seq_one_letter_code
_entity_poly.pdbx_strand_id
1 'polypeptide(L)' 'MSCCGSCGIEVPDGQRFCSMCYGDPYYGKDGYYLSELEREQEALQAYVEEELKR' A
#
# COMPACT_ATOMS: atom_id res chain seq x y z
N MET A 1 1.61 -16.00 11.73
CA MET A 1 1.15 -14.65 11.31
C MET A 1 1.21 -13.73 12.52
N SER A 2 1.67 -12.49 12.32
CA SER A 2 1.83 -11.48 13.37
C SER A 2 0.97 -10.24 13.07
N CYS A 3 0.79 -9.34 14.05
CA CYS A 3 0.09 -8.07 13.84
C CYS A 3 1.07 -6.90 13.81
N CYS A 4 0.79 -5.89 12.98
CA CYS A 4 1.51 -4.63 12.97
C CYS A 4 1.37 -3.93 14.33
N GLY A 5 2.49 -3.56 14.94
CA GLY A 5 2.51 -2.89 16.24
C GLY A 5 1.94 -1.46 16.26
N SER A 6 1.62 -0.87 15.10
CA SER A 6 1.08 0.49 14.99
C SER A 6 -0.42 0.52 14.69
N CYS A 7 -0.88 -0.25 13.70
CA CYS A 7 -2.28 -0.24 13.24
C CYS A 7 -3.04 -1.54 13.49
N GLY A 8 -2.36 -2.60 13.94
CA GLY A 8 -2.98 -3.89 14.28
C GLY A 8 -3.32 -4.80 13.11
N ILE A 9 -3.04 -4.41 11.85
CA ILE A 9 -3.30 -5.28 10.70
C ILE A 9 -2.40 -6.53 10.72
N GLU A 10 -2.84 -7.60 10.07
CA GLU A 10 -2.05 -8.80 9.93
C GLU A 10 -0.84 -8.56 9.01
N VAL A 11 0.33 -9.04 9.43
CA VAL A 11 1.60 -8.94 8.72
C VAL A 11 2.33 -10.30 8.73
N PRO A 12 3.16 -10.58 7.70
CA PRO A 12 3.95 -11.81 7.62
C PRO A 12 4.83 -12.04 8.85
N ASP A 13 5.11 -13.31 9.15
CA ASP A 13 5.97 -13.66 10.28
C ASP A 13 7.39 -13.08 10.11
N GLY A 14 7.90 -12.50 11.19
CA GLY A 14 9.19 -11.79 11.20
C GLY A 14 9.09 -10.29 10.89
N GLN A 15 7.88 -9.79 10.61
CA GLN A 15 7.63 -8.37 10.36
C GLN A 15 6.88 -7.73 11.53
N ARG A 16 7.35 -6.57 12.01
CA ARG A 16 6.79 -5.90 13.20
C ARG A 16 5.77 -4.80 12.86
N PHE A 17 5.95 -4.15 11.71
CA PHE A 17 5.10 -3.06 11.23
C PHE A 17 4.63 -3.38 9.81
N CYS A 18 3.48 -2.90 9.34
CA CYS A 18 3.19 -3.04 7.91
C CYS A 18 4.01 -2.05 7.09
N SER A 19 4.20 -2.31 5.79
CA SER A 19 4.88 -1.42 4.85
C SER A 19 4.35 0.02 4.91
N MET A 20 3.02 0.17 5.09
CA MET A 20 2.38 1.49 5.17
C MET A 20 2.71 2.23 6.48
N CYS A 21 2.59 1.58 7.64
CA CYS A 21 2.95 2.21 8.92
C CYS A 21 4.45 2.42 9.09
N TYR A 22 5.26 1.61 8.41
CA TYR A 22 6.70 1.82 8.32
C TYR A 22 7.07 2.99 7.38
N GLY A 23 6.23 3.26 6.38
CA GLY A 23 6.42 4.35 5.42
C GLY A 23 7.34 4.01 4.24
N ASP A 24 7.55 2.73 3.95
CA ASP A 24 8.35 2.27 2.80
C ASP A 24 7.56 1.19 2.03
N PRO A 25 7.22 1.44 0.75
CA PRO A 25 6.49 0.48 -0.10
C PRO A 25 7.16 -0.89 -0.24
N TYR A 26 8.48 -0.95 -0.06
CA TYR A 26 9.28 -2.17 -0.21
C TYR A 26 9.68 -2.79 1.15
N TYR A 27 9.19 -2.24 2.26
CA TYR A 27 9.45 -2.82 3.57
C TYR A 27 8.67 -4.11 3.79
N GLY A 28 9.39 -5.15 4.20
CA GLY A 28 8.79 -6.43 4.57
C GLY A 28 8.25 -7.19 3.36
N LYS A 29 7.18 -7.97 3.58
CA LYS A 29 6.58 -8.84 2.55
C LYS A 29 5.05 -8.75 2.49
N ASP A 30 4.45 -7.76 3.13
CA ASP A 30 2.98 -7.61 3.15
C ASP A 30 2.42 -7.04 1.85
N GLY A 31 3.22 -6.28 1.08
CA GLY A 31 2.79 -5.61 -0.15
C GLY A 31 1.69 -4.55 0.03
N TYR A 32 1.30 -4.22 1.26
CA TYR A 32 0.13 -3.42 1.56
C TYR A 32 0.25 -2.00 0.99
N TYR A 33 1.37 -1.32 1.27
CA TYR A 33 1.60 0.04 0.79
C TYR A 33 1.78 0.07 -0.73
N LEU A 34 2.49 -0.89 -1.31
CA LEU A 34 2.61 -1.00 -2.77
C LEU A 34 1.24 -1.13 -3.44
N SER A 35 0.35 -1.95 -2.88
CA SER A 35 -1.02 -2.11 -3.40
C SER A 35 -1.85 -0.82 -3.32
N GLU A 36 -1.61 0.03 -2.31
CA GLU A 36 -2.29 1.33 -2.19
C GLU A 36 -1.80 2.29 -3.27
N LEU A 37 -0.47 2.35 -3.48
CA LEU A 37 0.12 3.18 -4.54
C LEU A 37 -0.35 2.76 -5.94
N GLU A 38 -0.52 1.46 -6.18
CA GLU A 38 -1.07 0.94 -7.43
C GLU A 38 -2.52 1.42 -7.64
N ARG A 39 -3.38 1.33 -6.62
CA ARG A 39 -4.76 1.86 -6.69
C ARG A 39 -4.81 3.36 -6.93
N GLU A 40 -3.96 4.13 -6.25
CA GLU A 40 -3.88 5.58 -6.44
C GLU A 40 -3.42 5.91 -7.87
N GLN A 41 -2.44 5.18 -8.40
CA GLN A 41 -1.96 5.36 -9.77
C GLN A 41 -3.07 5.07 -10.79
N GLU A 42 -3.80 3.96 -10.64
CA GLU A 42 -4.92 3.62 -11.52
C GLU A 42 -6.02 4.70 -11.50
N ALA A 43 -6.38 5.19 -10.30
CA ALA A 43 -7.36 6.25 -10.16
C ALA A 43 -6.91 7.53 -10.87
N LEU A 44 -5.66 7.95 -10.68
CA LEU A 44 -5.09 9.12 -11.35
C LEU A 44 -5.07 8.97 -12.87
N GLN A 45 -4.73 7.78 -13.39
CA GLN A 45 -4.75 7.51 -14.82
C GLN A 45 -6.17 7.65 -15.40
N ALA A 46 -7.19 7.12 -14.71
CA ALA A 46 -8.58 7.25 -15.13
C ALA A 46 -9.02 8.72 -15.19
N TYR A 47 -8.69 9.52 -14.17
CA TYR A 47 -8.99 10.96 -14.16
C TYR A 47 -8.32 11.71 -15.32
N VAL A 48 -7.05 11.39 -15.62
CA VAL A 48 -6.32 12.00 -16.74
C VAL A 48 -6.93 11.59 -18.08
N GLU A 49 -7.32 10.34 -18.23
CA GLU A 49 -7.95 9.84 -19.46
C GLU A 49 -9.31 10.49 -19.71
N GLU A 50 -10.13 10.69 -18.66
CA GLU A 50 -11.40 11.40 -18.74
C GLU A 50 -11.22 12.87 -19.12
N GLU A 51 -10.25 13.57 -18.51
CA GLU A 51 -9.98 14.98 -18.82
C GLU A 51 -9.46 15.17 -20.25
N LEU A 52 -8.70 14.21 -20.79
CA LEU A 52 -8.23 14.24 -22.18
C LEU A 52 -9.36 14.02 -23.21
N LYS A 53 -10.42 13.30 -22.82
CA LYS A 53 -11.60 13.04 -23.68
C LYS A 53 -12.60 14.20 -23.71
N ARG A 54 -12.44 15.17 -22.80
CA ARG A 54 -13.31 16.33 -22.65
C ARG A 54 -12.96 17.45 -23.64
#